data_AF-A0A7S0HT96-F1
#
_entry.id   AF-A0A7S0HT96-F1
#
_cell.length_a   1.000
_cell.length_b   1.000
_cell.length_c   1.000
_cell.angle_alpha   90.00
_cell.angle_beta   90.00
_cell.angle_gamma   90.00
#
_symmetry.space_group_name_H-M   'P 1'
#
loop_
_entity.id
_entity.type
_entity.pdbx_description
1 polymer ?
#
loop_
_entity_poly.entity_id
_entity_poly.type
_entity_poly.pdbx_seq_one_letter_code
_entity_poly.pdbx_strand_id
1 'polypeptide(L)'
;MTGCAAYLDSNDLVDLRTLFNEGVHKSDIIVMLATKGVLTRPWCLLEVWEAAVNQIPIVLFPVVGGNWTLDDARTLLSDLMGQMQGRNQWCMPEVMAHVGAQGVTDVREVEDVLLAHIGLVSSLERPGRPASMELDQRLCARLKRDVADLASWLPAHNKVVEQRLSVISWQ
;
A
#
# COMPACT_ATOMS: atom_id res chain seq x y z
N MET A 1 -20.90 -11.83 11.49
CA MET A 1 -19.79 -12.57 10.84
C MET A 1 -20.12 -12.68 9.36
N THR A 2 -19.15 -12.40 8.49
CA THR A 2 -19.34 -12.37 7.02
C THR A 2 -19.58 -13.75 6.41
N GLY A 3 -19.31 -14.83 7.14
CA GLY A 3 -19.42 -16.22 6.64
C GLY A 3 -18.23 -16.66 5.77
N CYS A 4 -17.30 -15.75 5.49
CA CYS A 4 -16.10 -16.02 4.69
C CYS A 4 -14.95 -16.48 5.60
N ALA A 5 -14.08 -17.34 5.06
CA ALA A 5 -12.80 -17.64 5.70
C ALA A 5 -11.96 -16.36 5.78
N ALA A 6 -11.36 -16.11 6.94
CA ALA A 6 -10.46 -14.99 7.15
C ALA A 6 -9.11 -15.52 7.61
N TYR A 7 -8.04 -15.00 7.01
CA TYR A 7 -6.68 -15.19 7.48
C TYR A 7 -6.32 -14.00 8.36
N LEU A 8 -5.93 -14.25 9.61
CA LEU A 8 -5.47 -13.24 10.55
C LEU A 8 -4.02 -13.56 10.92
N ASP A 9 -3.09 -12.69 10.55
CA ASP A 9 -1.66 -12.83 10.81
C ASP A 9 -1.35 -13.19 12.28
N SER A 10 -1.98 -12.52 13.23
CA SER A 10 -1.78 -12.75 14.67
C SER A 10 -2.27 -14.12 15.18
N ASN A 11 -3.09 -14.85 14.42
CA ASN A 11 -3.62 -16.15 14.81
C ASN A 11 -3.09 -17.30 13.93
N ASP A 12 -2.95 -17.06 12.63
CA ASP A 12 -2.71 -18.10 11.64
C ASP A 12 -1.24 -18.16 11.19
N LEU A 13 -0.47 -17.09 11.42
CA LEU A 13 0.95 -17.04 11.03
C LEU A 13 1.83 -17.69 12.10
N VAL A 14 2.41 -18.83 11.76
CA VAL A 14 3.39 -19.53 12.62
C VAL A 14 4.83 -19.14 12.24
N ASP A 15 5.04 -18.66 11.01
CA ASP A 15 6.34 -18.29 10.47
C ASP A 15 6.20 -17.08 9.54
N LEU A 16 6.86 -15.96 9.86
CA LEU A 16 6.83 -14.74 9.03
C LEU A 16 7.21 -14.99 7.57
N ARG A 17 8.03 -16.01 7.29
CA ARG A 17 8.43 -16.38 5.92
C ARG A 17 7.27 -16.91 5.08
N THR A 18 6.18 -17.36 5.70
CA THR A 18 5.01 -17.88 4.97
C THR A 18 3.93 -16.83 4.77
N LEU A 19 4.07 -15.63 5.37
CA LEU A 19 3.06 -14.56 5.34
C LEU A 19 2.52 -14.28 3.93
N PHE A 20 3.42 -14.16 2.96
CA PHE A 20 3.01 -13.84 1.59
C PHE A 20 2.34 -15.03 0.91
N ASN A 21 2.91 -16.23 1.00
CA ASN A 21 2.43 -17.40 0.29
C ASN A 21 1.17 -18.04 0.91
N GLU A 22 0.97 -17.87 2.22
CA GLU A 22 -0.15 -18.47 2.96
C GLU A 22 -1.26 -17.47 3.28
N GLY A 23 -0.90 -16.19 3.49
CA GLY A 23 -1.85 -15.11 3.72
C GLY A 23 -2.15 -14.32 2.44
N VAL A 24 -1.21 -13.47 2.03
CA VAL A 24 -1.44 -12.46 0.98
C VAL A 24 -1.84 -13.09 -0.36
N HIS A 25 -1.01 -13.96 -0.94
CA HIS A 25 -1.19 -14.50 -2.29
C HIS A 25 -2.39 -15.44 -2.43
N LYS A 26 -2.96 -15.93 -1.31
CA LYS A 26 -4.17 -16.76 -1.28
C LYS A 26 -5.44 -15.96 -0.99
N SER A 27 -5.32 -14.66 -0.74
CA SER A 27 -6.45 -13.81 -0.42
C SER A 27 -7.09 -13.23 -1.68
N ASP A 28 -8.42 -13.27 -1.73
CA ASP A 28 -9.19 -12.55 -2.76
C ASP A 28 -9.18 -11.03 -2.52
N ILE A 29 -9.01 -10.63 -1.27
CA ILE A 29 -9.02 -9.24 -0.82
C ILE A 29 -8.23 -9.12 0.49
N ILE A 30 -7.57 -7.98 0.69
CA ILE A 30 -6.93 -7.64 1.96
C ILE A 30 -7.74 -6.53 2.62
N VAL A 31 -8.11 -6.74 3.88
CA VAL A 31 -8.72 -5.71 4.72
C VAL A 31 -7.64 -5.17 5.66
N MET A 32 -7.22 -3.93 5.45
CA MET A 32 -6.28 -3.27 6.33
C MET A 32 -7.03 -2.53 7.42
N LEU A 33 -6.89 -2.99 8.67
CA LEU A 33 -7.35 -2.27 9.84
C LEU A 33 -6.47 -1.04 10.05
N ALA A 34 -6.95 0.10 9.57
CA ALA A 34 -6.15 1.31 9.48
C ALA A 34 -6.13 2.04 10.84
N THR A 35 -5.00 1.90 11.54
CA THR A 35 -4.65 2.63 12.77
C THR A 35 -3.43 3.49 12.54
N LYS A 36 -3.20 4.47 13.42
CA LYS A 36 -1.98 5.27 13.45
C LYS A 36 -0.78 4.35 13.63
N GLY A 37 0.13 4.37 12.66
CA GLY A 37 1.36 3.58 12.70
C GLY A 37 1.26 2.20 12.02
N VAL A 38 0.10 1.78 11.50
CA VAL A 38 0.03 0.50 10.74
C VAL A 38 1.03 0.49 9.58
N LEU A 39 1.11 1.59 8.83
CA LEU A 39 2.03 1.78 7.71
C LEU A 39 3.46 2.13 8.13
N THR A 40 3.78 2.20 9.44
CA THR A 40 5.17 2.35 9.92
C THR A 40 5.85 1.01 10.21
N ARG A 41 5.14 -0.10 9.98
CA ARG A 41 5.63 -1.47 10.16
C ARG A 41 6.08 -2.02 8.79
N PRO A 42 7.29 -2.58 8.68
CA PRO A 42 7.81 -3.04 7.39
C PRO A 42 6.92 -4.13 6.78
N TRP A 43 6.52 -5.13 7.58
CA TRP A 43 5.68 -6.22 7.11
C TRP A 43 4.33 -5.74 6.56
N CYS A 44 3.70 -4.74 7.17
CA CYS A 44 2.46 -4.19 6.62
C CYS A 44 2.68 -3.50 5.26
N LEU A 45 3.82 -2.82 5.06
CA LEU A 45 4.15 -2.25 3.74
C LEU A 45 4.44 -3.35 2.72
N LEU A 46 5.11 -4.44 3.14
CA LEU A 46 5.38 -5.58 2.27
C LEU A 46 4.11 -6.34 1.88
N GLU A 47 3.16 -6.49 2.78
CA GLU A 47 1.85 -7.08 2.46
C GLU A 47 1.11 -6.25 1.41
N VAL A 48 1.14 -4.92 1.54
CA VAL A 48 0.55 -4.02 0.52
C VAL A 48 1.31 -4.13 -0.81
N TRP A 49 2.63 -4.17 -0.77
CA TRP A 49 3.46 -4.36 -1.97
C TRP A 49 3.11 -5.67 -2.69
N GLU A 50 3.09 -6.78 -1.95
CA GLU A 50 2.78 -8.11 -2.48
C GLU A 50 1.35 -8.17 -3.03
N ALA A 51 0.40 -7.53 -2.35
CA ALA A 51 -0.96 -7.40 -2.85
C ALA A 51 -1.01 -6.60 -4.16
N ALA A 52 -0.25 -5.51 -4.25
CA ALA A 52 -0.20 -4.66 -5.44
C ALA A 52 0.36 -5.42 -6.65
N VAL A 53 1.50 -6.09 -6.52
CA VAL A 53 2.10 -6.85 -7.64
C VAL A 53 1.24 -8.06 -8.05
N ASN A 54 0.45 -8.60 -7.12
CA ASN A 54 -0.50 -9.69 -7.39
C ASN A 54 -1.91 -9.21 -7.77
N GLN A 55 -2.15 -7.90 -7.86
CA GLN A 55 -3.46 -7.32 -8.20
C GLN A 55 -4.58 -7.69 -7.21
N ILE A 56 -4.22 -7.89 -5.94
CA ILE A 56 -5.16 -8.21 -4.86
C ILE A 56 -5.71 -6.90 -4.29
N PRO A 57 -7.02 -6.64 -4.37
CA PRO A 57 -7.61 -5.40 -3.86
C PRO A 57 -7.36 -5.21 -2.36
N ILE A 58 -7.11 -3.96 -1.97
CA ILE A 58 -6.99 -3.57 -0.56
C ILE A 58 -8.16 -2.68 -0.18
N VAL A 59 -8.84 -3.04 0.91
CA VAL A 59 -9.87 -2.21 1.54
C VAL A 59 -9.30 -1.65 2.82
N LEU A 60 -9.17 -0.33 2.87
CA LEU A 60 -8.86 0.38 4.10
C LEU A 60 -10.10 0.41 5.00
N PHE A 61 -9.92 -0.02 6.24
CA PHE A 61 -10.94 0.01 7.28
C PHE A 61 -10.42 0.81 8.48
N PRO A 62 -10.62 2.15 8.50
CA PRO A 62 -10.23 2.97 9.64
C PRO A 62 -10.88 2.49 10.94
N VAL A 63 -10.05 2.23 11.94
CA VAL A 63 -10.53 1.78 13.25
C VAL A 63 -10.94 2.99 14.06
N VAL A 64 -12.15 2.97 14.64
CA VAL A 64 -12.63 4.02 15.56
C VAL A 64 -11.66 4.17 16.73
N GLY A 65 -11.21 5.40 17.01
CA GLY A 65 -10.18 5.69 18.02
C GLY A 65 -8.75 5.33 17.59
N GLY A 66 -8.56 4.76 16.40
CA GLY A 66 -7.26 4.38 15.86
C GLY A 66 -6.38 5.54 15.40
N ASN A 67 -6.90 6.78 15.39
CA ASN A 67 -6.19 8.01 14.99
C ASN A 67 -5.52 7.95 13.60
N TRP A 68 -6.08 7.15 12.69
CA TRP A 68 -5.64 7.11 11.31
C TRP A 68 -6.31 8.22 10.51
N THR A 69 -5.56 8.89 9.65
CA THR A 69 -6.10 9.88 8.71
C THR A 69 -5.56 9.63 7.30
N LEU A 70 -6.35 10.03 6.31
CA LEU A 70 -5.97 9.92 4.90
C LEU A 70 -4.74 10.76 4.59
N ASP A 71 -4.67 11.98 5.14
CA ASP A 71 -3.57 12.91 4.91
C ASP A 71 -2.27 12.40 5.54
N ASP A 72 -2.31 11.88 6.77
CA ASP A 72 -1.12 11.28 7.39
C ASP A 72 -0.59 10.10 6.58
N ALA A 73 -1.48 9.25 6.05
CA ALA A 73 -1.09 8.12 5.21
C ALA A 73 -0.45 8.58 3.90
N ARG A 74 -1.04 9.59 3.23
CA ARG A 74 -0.48 10.21 2.02
C ARG A 74 0.88 10.82 2.26
N THR A 75 1.03 11.61 3.33
CA THR A 75 2.30 12.23 3.70
C THR A 75 3.35 11.19 4.01
N LEU A 76 3.02 10.14 4.78
CA LEU A 76 3.93 9.05 5.09
C LEU A 76 4.42 8.33 3.83
N LEU A 77 3.50 7.95 2.95
CA LEU A 77 3.82 7.16 1.76
C LEU A 77 4.41 7.99 0.61
N SER A 78 4.31 9.32 0.63
CA SER A 78 4.92 10.20 -0.38
C SER A 78 6.40 10.50 -0.13
N ASP A 79 6.91 10.20 1.07
CA ASP A 79 8.31 10.35 1.46
C ASP A 79 8.64 9.25 2.49
N LEU A 80 8.62 7.99 2.04
CA LEU A 80 8.82 6.85 2.93
C LEU A 80 10.18 6.91 3.61
N MET A 81 11.22 7.24 2.85
CA MET A 81 12.58 7.29 3.38
C MET A 81 12.75 8.37 4.45
N GLY A 82 12.29 9.60 4.20
CA GLY A 82 12.39 10.69 5.15
C GLY A 82 11.50 10.48 6.38
N GLN A 83 10.26 10.03 6.18
CA GLN A 83 9.31 9.85 7.27
C GLN A 83 9.66 8.68 8.20
N MET A 84 10.31 7.63 7.71
CA MET A 84 10.65 6.45 8.53
C MET A 84 11.82 6.69 9.48
N GLN A 85 12.75 7.61 9.18
CA GLN A 85 13.90 7.89 10.05
C GLN A 85 13.50 8.23 11.49
N GLY A 86 12.43 9.03 11.65
CA GLY A 86 11.90 9.42 12.96
C GLY A 86 10.86 8.48 13.56
N ARG A 87 10.40 7.47 12.82
CA ARG A 87 9.27 6.59 13.21
C ARG A 87 9.68 5.15 13.41
N ASN A 88 10.47 4.60 12.48
CA ASN A 88 11.01 3.26 12.51
C ASN A 88 12.21 3.15 11.54
N GLN A 89 13.42 3.41 12.04
CA GLN A 89 14.65 3.43 11.24
C GLN A 89 14.98 2.11 10.54
N TRP A 90 14.45 0.98 11.02
CA TRP A 90 14.68 -0.36 10.45
C TRP A 90 13.67 -0.73 9.36
N CYS A 91 12.61 0.06 9.19
CA CYS A 91 11.55 -0.23 8.24
C CYS A 91 12.06 -0.26 6.80
N MET A 92 12.73 0.80 6.37
CA MET A 92 13.16 0.92 4.97
C MET A 92 14.27 -0.06 4.57
N PRO A 93 15.28 -0.35 5.40
CA PRO A 93 16.24 -1.42 5.09
C PRO A 93 15.55 -2.77 4.83
N GLU A 94 14.57 -3.15 5.65
CA GLU A 94 13.80 -4.39 5.48
C GLU A 94 12.98 -4.37 4.19
N VAL A 95 12.25 -3.29 3.96
CA VAL A 95 11.41 -3.11 2.76
C VAL A 95 12.28 -3.19 1.50
N MET A 96 13.38 -2.43 1.45
CA MET A 96 14.27 -2.38 0.29
C MET A 96 15.03 -3.68 0.05
N ALA A 97 15.36 -4.45 1.11
CA ALA A 97 15.95 -5.78 0.94
C ALA A 97 14.98 -6.73 0.21
N HIS A 98 13.70 -6.73 0.60
CA HIS A 98 12.67 -7.56 -0.03
C HIS A 98 12.36 -7.12 -1.47
N VAL A 99 12.04 -5.84 -1.69
CA VAL A 99 11.68 -5.36 -3.03
C VAL A 99 12.88 -5.33 -3.98
N GLY A 100 14.10 -5.20 -3.44
CA GLY A 100 15.35 -5.29 -4.19
C GLY A 100 15.58 -6.65 -4.82
N ALA A 101 15.17 -7.74 -4.15
CA ALA A 101 15.17 -9.08 -4.73
C ALA A 101 14.22 -9.21 -5.94
N GLN A 102 13.26 -8.28 -6.08
CA GLN A 102 12.34 -8.18 -7.20
C GLN A 102 12.77 -7.13 -8.24
N GLY A 103 13.99 -6.59 -8.11
CA GLY A 103 14.59 -5.63 -9.06
C GLY A 103 14.30 -4.16 -8.75
N VAL A 104 13.71 -3.82 -7.61
CA VAL A 104 13.47 -2.42 -7.22
C VAL A 104 14.74 -1.81 -6.66
N THR A 105 15.20 -0.70 -7.26
CA THR A 105 16.42 0.01 -6.83
C THR A 105 16.15 1.40 -6.27
N ASP A 106 14.90 1.88 -6.38
CA ASP A 106 14.49 3.23 -6.03
C ASP A 106 13.26 3.16 -5.12
N VAL A 107 13.33 3.82 -3.96
CA VAL A 107 12.23 3.88 -3.00
C VAL A 107 10.97 4.49 -3.61
N ARG A 108 11.11 5.39 -4.60
CA ARG A 108 9.96 6.04 -5.25
C ARG A 108 9.07 5.03 -5.97
N GLU A 109 9.62 3.94 -6.50
CA GLU A 109 8.83 2.85 -7.08
C GLU A 109 7.95 2.18 -6.03
N VAL A 110 8.44 2.01 -4.80
CA VAL A 110 7.66 1.50 -3.67
C VAL A 110 6.55 2.49 -3.32
N GLU A 111 6.89 3.75 -3.09
CA GLU A 111 5.91 4.81 -2.78
C GLU A 111 4.78 4.86 -3.82
N ASP A 112 5.13 4.81 -5.09
CA ASP A 112 4.19 4.84 -6.21
C ASP A 112 3.25 3.65 -6.23
N VAL A 113 3.80 2.44 -6.10
CA VAL A 113 3.02 1.21 -6.10
C VAL A 113 2.04 1.21 -4.93
N LEU A 114 2.49 1.56 -3.72
CA LEU A 114 1.63 1.57 -2.54
C LEU A 114 0.54 2.64 -2.64
N LEU A 115 0.91 3.88 -2.97
CA LEU A 115 -0.04 4.99 -3.10
C LEU A 115 -1.09 4.72 -4.19
N ALA A 116 -0.65 4.26 -5.36
CA ALA A 116 -1.54 3.99 -6.48
C ALA A 116 -2.45 2.80 -6.21
N HIS A 117 -1.91 1.68 -5.69
CA HIS A 117 -2.70 0.48 -5.45
C HIS A 117 -3.73 0.66 -4.32
N ILE A 118 -3.35 1.31 -3.21
CA ILE A 118 -4.28 1.65 -2.15
C ILE A 118 -5.31 2.71 -2.62
N GLY A 119 -4.99 3.49 -3.65
CA GLY A 119 -5.88 4.55 -4.17
C GLY A 119 -5.79 5.85 -3.39
N LEU A 120 -4.61 6.17 -2.88
CA LEU A 120 -4.37 7.38 -2.09
C LEU A 120 -3.96 8.59 -2.93
N VAL A 121 -3.73 8.43 -4.23
CA VAL A 121 -3.36 9.52 -5.14
C VAL A 121 -4.22 9.51 -6.39
N SER A 122 -4.60 10.70 -6.85
CA SER A 122 -5.29 10.92 -8.12
C SER A 122 -4.31 11.20 -9.28
N SER A 123 -3.05 11.52 -8.97
CA SER A 123 -1.98 11.76 -9.94
C SER A 123 -0.64 11.30 -9.38
N LEU A 124 0.31 11.05 -10.29
CA LEU A 124 1.68 10.69 -9.98
C LEU A 124 2.55 11.91 -9.67
N GLU A 125 2.16 13.09 -10.15
CA GLU A 125 2.81 14.37 -9.86
C GLU A 125 2.54 14.79 -8.41
N ARG A 126 3.61 14.87 -7.62
CA ARG A 126 3.55 15.30 -6.22
C ARG A 126 4.88 15.89 -5.74
N PRO A 127 4.91 16.68 -4.66
CA PRO A 127 6.16 17.16 -4.09
C PRO A 127 7.15 16.02 -3.85
N GLY A 128 8.41 16.18 -4.28
CA GLY A 128 9.44 15.16 -4.14
C GLY A 128 9.48 14.10 -5.26
N ARG A 129 8.44 14.00 -6.10
CA ARG A 129 8.42 13.13 -7.28
C ARG A 129 8.17 13.94 -8.56
N PRO A 130 9.21 14.28 -9.34
CA PRO A 130 9.03 14.94 -10.63
C PRO A 130 8.41 13.97 -11.66
N ALA A 131 7.83 14.53 -12.72
CA ALA A 131 7.35 13.74 -13.86
C ALA A 131 8.49 12.88 -14.44
N SER A 132 8.24 11.58 -14.56
CA SER A 132 9.23 10.61 -15.04
C SER A 132 8.55 9.46 -15.76
N MET A 133 8.67 9.45 -17.09
CA MET A 133 8.11 8.37 -17.91
C MET A 133 8.67 7.00 -17.52
N GLU A 134 9.92 6.92 -17.06
CA GLU A 134 10.54 5.68 -16.64
C GLU A 134 9.89 5.14 -15.35
N LEU A 135 9.66 5.99 -14.36
CA LEU A 135 8.98 5.58 -13.12
C LEU A 135 7.53 5.17 -13.40
N ASP A 136 6.85 5.90 -14.28
CA ASP A 136 5.47 5.60 -14.64
C ASP A 136 5.36 4.25 -15.38
N GLN A 137 6.30 3.94 -16.28
CA GLN A 137 6.40 2.64 -16.94
C GLN A 137 6.67 1.51 -15.94
N ARG A 138 7.57 1.70 -14.97
CA ARG A 138 7.84 0.71 -13.93
C ARG A 138 6.63 0.45 -13.06
N LEU A 139 5.95 1.52 -12.61
CA LEU A 139 4.70 1.43 -11.86
C LEU A 139 3.67 0.60 -12.62
N CYS A 140 3.44 0.93 -13.90
CA CYS A 140 2.52 0.19 -14.76
C CYS A 140 2.89 -1.28 -14.92
N ALA A 141 4.17 -1.59 -15.09
CA ALA A 141 4.64 -2.98 -15.17
C ALA A 141 4.35 -3.74 -13.87
N ARG A 142 4.59 -3.13 -12.69
CA ARG A 142 4.28 -3.75 -11.38
C ARG A 142 2.79 -3.96 -11.18
N LEU A 143 1.99 -2.97 -11.57
CA LEU A 143 0.54 -3.00 -11.44
C LEU A 143 -0.16 -3.71 -12.60
N LYS A 144 0.57 -4.30 -13.54
CA LYS A 144 0.03 -4.99 -14.73
C LYS A 144 -1.00 -4.12 -15.49
N ARG A 145 -0.69 -2.84 -15.65
CA ARG A 145 -1.54 -1.82 -16.28
C ARG A 145 -0.85 -1.17 -17.47
N ASP A 146 -1.65 -0.67 -18.40
CA ASP A 146 -1.13 0.19 -19.47
C ASP A 146 -0.86 1.60 -18.93
N VAL A 147 0.22 2.22 -19.39
CA VAL A 147 0.57 3.62 -19.08
C VAL A 147 -0.52 4.57 -19.60
N ALA A 148 -1.15 4.25 -20.73
CA ALA A 148 -2.23 5.03 -21.30
C ALA A 148 -3.44 5.15 -20.35
N ASP A 149 -3.64 4.16 -19.48
CA ASP A 149 -4.78 4.13 -18.56
C ASP A 149 -4.55 4.96 -17.30
N LEU A 150 -3.30 5.25 -16.91
CA LEU A 150 -2.96 5.88 -15.63
C LEU A 150 -3.73 7.18 -15.37
N ALA A 151 -3.83 8.05 -16.38
CA ALA A 151 -4.47 9.35 -16.27
C ALA A 151 -5.97 9.27 -15.98
N SER A 152 -6.63 8.18 -16.38
CA SER A 152 -8.05 7.95 -16.10
C SER A 152 -8.26 7.07 -14.87
N TRP A 153 -7.38 6.08 -14.67
CA TRP A 153 -7.50 5.10 -13.60
C TRP A 153 -7.20 5.70 -12.22
N LEU A 154 -6.12 6.47 -12.05
CA LEU A 154 -5.74 7.00 -10.74
C LEU A 154 -6.83 7.91 -10.14
N PRO A 155 -7.39 8.91 -10.87
CA PRO A 155 -8.48 9.72 -10.32
C PRO A 155 -9.73 8.90 -10.01
N ALA A 156 -10.10 7.94 -10.87
CA ALA A 156 -11.27 7.11 -10.66
C ALA A 156 -11.12 6.21 -9.43
N HIS A 157 -9.97 5.55 -9.30
CA HIS A 157 -9.65 4.67 -8.17
C HIS A 157 -9.59 5.46 -6.85
N ASN A 158 -8.90 6.60 -6.85
CA ASN A 158 -8.83 7.47 -5.68
C ASN A 158 -10.22 7.97 -5.24
N LYS A 159 -11.07 8.40 -6.18
CA LYS A 159 -12.45 8.81 -5.87
C LYS A 159 -13.27 7.70 -5.23
N VAL A 160 -13.14 6.45 -5.71
CA VAL A 160 -13.81 5.29 -5.12
C VAL A 160 -13.35 5.05 -3.69
N VAL A 161 -12.04 5.16 -3.42
CA VAL A 161 -11.49 4.99 -2.07
C VAL A 161 -11.96 6.10 -1.14
N GLU A 162 -11.92 7.36 -1.56
CA GLU A 162 -12.43 8.49 -0.77
C GLU A 162 -13.92 8.34 -0.46
N GLN A 163 -14.72 7.91 -1.43
CA GLN A 163 -16.16 7.65 -1.22
C GLN A 163 -16.40 6.51 -0.22
N ARG A 164 -15.59 5.44 -0.24
CA ARG A 164 -15.70 4.35 0.75
C ARG A 164 -15.33 4.83 2.15
N LEU A 165 -14.22 5.56 2.26
CA LEU A 165 -13.76 6.10 3.54
C LEU A 165 -14.77 7.08 4.15
N SER A 166 -15.43 7.90 3.32
CA SER A 166 -16.45 8.83 3.79
C SER A 166 -17.73 8.16 4.26
N VAL A 167 -17.99 6.90 3.90
CA VAL A 167 -19.10 6.09 4.43
C VAL A 167 -18.70 5.43 5.74
N ILE A 168 -17.46 4.93 5.84
CA ILE A 168 -16.97 4.19 7.01
C ILE A 168 -16.69 5.14 8.19
N SER A 169 -16.41 6.43 7.95
CA SER A 169 -16.14 7.42 9.00
C SER A 169 -17.37 7.90 9.80
N TRP A 170 -18.57 7.32 9.60
CA TRP A 170 -19.81 7.69 10.29
C TRP A 170 -20.17 6.77 11.48
N GLN A 171 -19.18 6.30 12.24
CA GLN A 171 -19.36 5.58 13.51
C GLN A 171 -18.41 6.13 14.57
#